data_AF-A0A2V5UU97-F1
#
_entry.id   AF-A0A2V5UU97-F1
#
_cell.length_a   1.000
_cell.length_b   1.000
_cell.length_c   1.000
_cell.angle_alpha   90.00
_cell.angle_beta   90.00
_cell.angle_gamma   90.00
#
_symmetry.space_group_name_H-M   'P 1'
#
loop_
_entity.id
_entity.type
_entity.pdbx_description
1 polymer ?
#
loop_
_entity_poly.entity_id
_entity_poly.type
_entity_poly.pdbx_seq_one_letter_code
_entity_poly.pdbx_strand_id
1 'polypeptide(L)'
;MMREARSSSVPVEKRAADYLQAAAMTAPLLGAGTQETPARDTYNAACGELTVLLRTSEGGQLWNHPLTLAGNNQTYHLRLEPAGNAVWAPNYFATFELEQQVKEKLIKKENIQQGVGGALVGVRILNPPEKFAPPRGITAAVTATLDFHGKDATLALRRPAKQPTAAVEGKVRPLAVNYSAPISYYKPPSNLTLRGLVGGFEATRYLAGIGLYFLQPYDPDRIP
;
A
#
# COMPACT_ATOMS: atom_id res chain seq x y z
N MET A 1 -18.19 0.85 13.92
CA MET A 1 -17.36 -0.08 13.13
C MET A 1 -15.94 0.46 12.98
N MET A 2 -15.66 1.45 12.10
CA MET A 2 -14.27 1.96 11.94
C MET A 2 -13.58 2.43 13.24
N ARG A 3 -14.33 3.04 14.18
CA ARG A 3 -13.80 3.43 15.50
C ARG A 3 -13.33 2.23 16.34
N GLU A 4 -14.05 1.12 16.30
CA GLU A 4 -13.69 -0.11 17.02
C GLU A 4 -12.53 -0.82 16.32
N ALA A 5 -12.57 -0.89 14.99
CA ALA A 5 -11.49 -1.43 14.15
C ALA A 5 -10.15 -0.70 14.36
N ARG A 6 -10.18 0.59 14.69
CA ARG A 6 -8.99 1.39 15.00
C ARG A 6 -8.54 1.30 16.45
N SER A 7 -9.35 0.75 17.35
CA SER A 7 -9.03 0.68 18.77
C SER A 7 -7.99 -0.41 19.05
N SER A 8 -6.90 -0.06 19.73
CA SER A 8 -5.87 -1.02 20.15
C SER A 8 -6.31 -1.93 21.30
N SER A 9 -7.44 -1.63 21.96
CA SER A 9 -8.00 -2.46 23.03
C SER A 9 -8.82 -3.66 22.52
N VAL A 10 -9.09 -3.72 21.22
CA VAL A 10 -9.87 -4.78 20.58
C VAL A 10 -8.91 -5.82 19.99
N PRO A 11 -9.20 -7.14 20.11
CA PRO A 11 -8.39 -8.19 19.47
C PRO A 11 -8.23 -7.97 17.96
N VAL A 12 -7.07 -8.35 17.42
CA VAL A 12 -6.69 -8.05 16.04
C VAL A 12 -7.67 -8.63 15.03
N GLU A 13 -8.11 -9.87 15.23
CA GLU A 13 -9.03 -10.58 14.35
C GLU A 13 -10.42 -9.92 14.33
N LYS A 14 -10.86 -9.42 15.49
CA LYS A 14 -12.10 -8.64 15.60
C LYS A 14 -11.97 -7.31 14.87
N ARG A 15 -10.84 -6.60 15.01
CA ARG A 15 -10.57 -5.38 14.25
C ARG A 15 -10.54 -5.65 12.74
N ALA A 16 -9.93 -6.76 12.33
CA ALA A 16 -9.90 -7.18 10.92
C ALA A 16 -11.31 -7.47 10.39
N ALA A 17 -12.14 -8.17 11.18
CA ALA A 17 -13.55 -8.40 10.85
C ALA A 17 -14.35 -7.09 10.75
N ASP A 18 -14.11 -6.12 11.63
CA ASP A 18 -14.78 -4.82 11.59
C ASP A 18 -14.39 -3.99 10.34
N TYR A 19 -13.13 -4.06 9.89
CA TYR A 19 -12.71 -3.46 8.62
C TYR A 19 -13.38 -4.16 7.42
N LEU A 20 -13.43 -5.50 7.41
CA LEU A 20 -14.12 -6.25 6.35
C LEU A 20 -15.60 -5.90 6.29
N GLN A 21 -16.26 -5.78 7.45
CA GLN A 21 -17.66 -5.37 7.52
C GLN A 21 -17.86 -3.95 6.99
N ALA A 22 -17.01 -3.00 7.39
CA ALA A 22 -17.09 -1.62 6.91
C ALA A 22 -16.92 -1.54 5.37
N ALA A 23 -15.96 -2.28 4.82
CA ALA A 23 -15.76 -2.38 3.37
C ALA A 23 -16.96 -3.04 2.68
N ALA A 24 -17.47 -4.17 3.18
CA ALA A 24 -18.61 -4.87 2.60
C ALA A 24 -19.89 -4.02 2.56
N MET A 25 -20.14 -3.24 3.61
CA MET A 25 -21.31 -2.34 3.67
C MET A 25 -21.23 -1.16 2.70
N THR A 26 -20.01 -0.73 2.35
CA THR A 26 -19.78 0.47 1.53
C THR A 26 -19.46 0.17 0.08
N ALA A 27 -18.97 -1.04 -0.23
CA ALA A 27 -18.60 -1.46 -1.58
C ALA A 27 -19.76 -1.31 -2.61
N PRO A 28 -21.01 -1.67 -2.30
CA PRO A 28 -22.14 -1.46 -3.22
C PRO A 28 -22.46 0.01 -3.49
N LEU A 29 -22.08 0.90 -2.57
CA LEU A 29 -22.37 2.34 -2.60
C LEU A 29 -21.30 3.17 -3.31
N LEU A 30 -20.23 2.53 -3.82
CA LEU A 30 -19.09 3.23 -4.44
C LEU A 30 -19.43 3.96 -5.75
N GLY A 31 -20.58 3.67 -6.38
CA GLY A 31 -20.95 4.29 -7.66
C GLY A 31 -19.88 4.08 -8.74
N ALA A 32 -19.48 5.17 -9.39
CA ALA A 32 -18.38 5.20 -10.37
C ALA A 32 -16.98 5.23 -9.73
N GLY A 33 -16.86 5.49 -8.42
CA GLY A 33 -15.60 5.52 -7.69
C GLY A 33 -14.74 6.78 -7.84
N THR A 34 -15.12 7.69 -8.74
CA THR A 34 -14.37 8.94 -9.03
C THR A 34 -14.70 10.07 -8.07
N GLN A 35 -15.92 10.12 -7.55
CA GLN A 35 -16.39 11.17 -6.64
C GLN A 35 -16.07 10.83 -5.18
N GLU A 36 -15.67 11.84 -4.42
CA GLU A 36 -15.51 11.73 -2.98
C GLU A 36 -16.87 11.57 -2.32
N THR A 37 -17.04 10.46 -1.59
CA THR A 37 -18.26 10.14 -0.87
C THR A 37 -17.87 9.45 0.44
N PRO A 38 -18.68 9.60 1.52
CA PRO A 38 -18.40 8.91 2.78
C PRO A 38 -18.25 7.39 2.64
N ALA A 39 -18.96 6.78 1.67
CA ALA A 39 -18.85 5.36 1.36
C ALA A 39 -17.48 5.02 0.75
N ARG A 40 -17.01 5.80 -0.22
CA ARG A 40 -15.68 5.62 -0.82
C ARG A 40 -14.58 5.78 0.22
N ASP A 41 -14.65 6.80 1.06
CA ASP A 41 -13.59 7.07 2.02
C ASP A 41 -13.54 5.99 3.11
N THR A 42 -14.70 5.50 3.54
CA THR A 42 -14.79 4.36 4.47
C THR A 42 -14.25 3.08 3.85
N TYR A 43 -14.61 2.78 2.60
CA TYR A 43 -14.09 1.60 1.88
C TYR A 43 -12.56 1.67 1.71
N ASN A 44 -12.04 2.81 1.25
CA ASN A 44 -10.62 3.02 1.02
C ASN A 44 -9.83 2.90 2.34
N ALA A 45 -10.31 3.55 3.40
CA ALA A 45 -9.71 3.44 4.73
C ALA A 45 -9.72 1.99 5.25
N ALA A 46 -10.85 1.29 5.12
CA ALA A 46 -10.97 -0.10 5.55
C ALA A 46 -9.99 -1.02 4.80
N CYS A 47 -9.88 -0.88 3.47
CA CYS A 47 -8.94 -1.68 2.68
C CYS A 47 -7.47 -1.43 3.06
N GLY A 48 -7.10 -0.15 3.22
CA GLY A 48 -5.72 0.25 3.54
C GLY A 48 -5.33 -0.17 4.96
N GLU A 49 -6.16 0.17 5.94
CA GLU A 49 -5.91 -0.13 7.35
C GLU A 49 -5.93 -1.63 7.63
N LEU A 50 -6.83 -2.41 6.99
CA LEU A 50 -6.82 -3.86 7.07
C LEU A 50 -5.50 -4.45 6.56
N THR A 51 -5.01 -3.97 5.41
CA THR A 51 -3.76 -4.46 4.81
C THR A 51 -2.58 -4.25 5.74
N VAL A 52 -2.46 -3.05 6.32
CA VAL A 52 -1.41 -2.74 7.30
C VAL A 52 -1.58 -3.58 8.56
N LEU A 53 -2.80 -3.71 9.09
CA LEU A 53 -3.09 -4.50 10.28
C LEU A 53 -2.65 -5.96 10.08
N LEU A 54 -3.08 -6.62 9.01
CA LEU A 54 -2.75 -8.02 8.74
C LEU A 54 -1.25 -8.24 8.54
N ARG A 55 -0.56 -7.29 7.89
CA ARG A 55 0.87 -7.41 7.64
C ARG A 55 1.71 -7.24 8.90
N THR A 56 1.30 -6.34 9.80
CA THR A 56 2.09 -5.93 10.97
C THR A 56 1.74 -6.69 12.26
N SER A 57 0.52 -7.23 12.35
CA SER A 57 0.08 -7.89 13.58
C SER A 57 0.67 -9.28 13.71
N GLU A 58 0.95 -9.69 14.96
CA GLU A 58 1.36 -11.05 15.32
C GLU A 58 2.57 -11.56 14.52
N GLY A 59 3.50 -10.67 14.16
CA GLY A 59 4.68 -11.04 13.36
C GLY A 59 4.35 -11.44 11.92
N GLY A 60 3.18 -11.06 11.40
CA GLY A 60 2.70 -11.45 10.07
C GLY A 60 1.97 -12.79 10.05
N GLN A 61 1.61 -13.35 11.22
CA GLN A 61 0.84 -14.59 11.32
C GLN A 61 -0.58 -14.50 10.76
N LEU A 62 -1.08 -13.31 10.43
CA LEU A 62 -2.35 -13.09 9.75
C LEU A 62 -2.18 -12.73 8.27
N TRP A 63 -0.96 -12.85 7.73
CA TRP A 63 -0.65 -12.46 6.36
C TRP A 63 -0.55 -13.66 5.41
N ASN A 64 -1.12 -13.51 4.21
CA ASN A 64 -0.94 -14.42 3.07
C ASN A 64 -1.26 -15.90 3.32
N HIS A 65 -2.34 -16.17 4.03
CA HIS A 65 -3.00 -17.48 4.09
C HIS A 65 -4.50 -17.27 4.33
N PRO A 66 -5.35 -18.28 4.06
CA PRO A 66 -6.78 -18.17 4.29
C PRO A 66 -7.08 -17.95 5.78
N LEU A 67 -7.88 -16.93 6.08
CA LEU A 67 -8.32 -16.57 7.43
C LEU A 67 -9.83 -16.69 7.55
N THR A 68 -10.29 -17.12 8.71
CA THR A 68 -11.72 -17.04 9.10
C THR A 68 -11.84 -16.05 10.24
N LEU A 69 -12.43 -14.89 9.95
CA LEU A 69 -12.51 -13.76 10.87
C LEU A 69 -13.96 -13.60 11.33
N ALA A 70 -14.21 -13.83 12.62
CA ALA A 70 -15.51 -13.66 13.24
C ALA A 70 -15.65 -12.27 13.85
N GLY A 71 -16.56 -11.46 13.29
CA GLY A 71 -17.02 -10.21 13.86
C GLY A 71 -18.26 -10.42 14.74
N ASN A 72 -18.83 -9.32 15.24
CA ASN A 72 -19.96 -9.37 16.19
C ASN A 72 -21.16 -10.18 15.66
N ASN A 73 -21.48 -10.10 14.35
CA ASN A 73 -22.64 -10.77 13.75
C ASN A 73 -22.35 -11.48 12.41
N GLN A 74 -21.11 -11.45 11.92
CA GLN A 74 -20.75 -12.02 10.62
C GLN A 74 -19.38 -12.69 10.69
N THR A 75 -19.23 -13.76 9.92
CA THR A 75 -17.95 -14.43 9.70
C THR A 75 -17.54 -14.18 8.26
N TYR A 76 -16.31 -13.72 8.06
CA TYR A 76 -15.72 -13.54 6.74
C TYR A 76 -14.59 -14.54 6.52
N HIS A 77 -14.51 -15.09 5.32
CA HIS A 77 -13.38 -15.88 4.86
C HIS A 77 -12.49 -15.00 4.00
N LEU A 78 -11.35 -14.60 4.53
CA LEU A 78 -10.42 -13.72 3.85
C LEU A 78 -9.32 -14.53 3.16
N ARG A 79 -9.05 -14.21 1.90
CA ARG A 79 -7.86 -14.67 1.16
C ARG A 79 -7.21 -13.52 0.42
N LEU A 80 -5.91 -13.67 0.13
CA LEU A 80 -5.20 -12.71 -0.71
C LEU A 80 -5.22 -13.18 -2.18
N GLU A 81 -5.40 -12.23 -3.10
CA GLU A 81 -5.30 -12.52 -4.54
C GLU A 81 -3.84 -12.90 -4.89
N PRO A 82 -3.62 -13.99 -5.65
CA PRO A 82 -2.29 -14.37 -6.08
C PRO A 82 -1.67 -13.33 -7.00
N ALA A 83 -0.34 -13.42 -7.18
CA ALA A 83 0.39 -12.51 -8.06
C ALA A 83 -0.12 -12.59 -9.50
N GLY A 84 -0.18 -11.44 -10.16
CA GLY A 84 -0.51 -11.33 -11.58
C GLY A 84 0.09 -10.07 -12.19
N ASN A 85 -0.22 -9.79 -13.45
CA ASN A 85 0.29 -8.59 -14.13
C ASN A 85 -0.11 -7.29 -13.40
N ALA A 86 -1.37 -7.21 -12.97
CA ALA A 86 -1.92 -6.05 -12.27
C ALA A 86 -1.98 -6.19 -10.74
N VAL A 87 -1.43 -7.29 -10.18
CA VAL A 87 -1.49 -7.59 -8.75
C VAL A 87 -0.11 -7.97 -8.22
N TRP A 88 0.37 -7.23 -7.23
CA TRP A 88 1.61 -7.56 -6.51
C TRP A 88 1.48 -8.91 -5.81
N ALA A 89 2.58 -9.68 -5.79
CA ALA A 89 2.62 -10.87 -4.95
C ALA A 89 2.47 -10.44 -3.47
N PRO A 90 1.65 -11.13 -2.66
CA PRO A 90 1.48 -10.80 -1.24
C PRO A 90 2.78 -10.63 -0.45
N ASN A 91 3.79 -11.43 -0.77
CA ASN A 91 5.09 -11.39 -0.09
C ASN A 91 6.15 -10.57 -0.83
N TYR A 92 5.77 -9.79 -1.85
CA TYR A 92 6.70 -8.93 -2.57
C TYR A 92 7.23 -7.79 -1.69
N PHE A 93 6.38 -7.25 -0.81
CA PHE A 93 6.73 -6.18 0.11
C PHE A 93 6.93 -6.73 1.53
N ALA A 94 7.93 -6.20 2.22
CA ALA A 94 8.21 -6.50 3.61
C ALA A 94 7.21 -5.79 4.53
N THR A 95 6.86 -4.54 4.22
CA THR A 95 5.91 -3.72 5.00
C THR A 95 5.03 -2.86 4.09
N PHE A 96 3.93 -2.34 4.65
CA PHE A 96 3.06 -1.36 4.02
C PHE A 96 2.86 -0.16 4.94
N GLU A 97 2.82 1.03 4.38
CA GLU A 97 2.46 2.27 5.09
C GLU A 97 1.27 2.94 4.38
N LEU A 98 0.37 3.56 5.14
CA LEU A 98 -0.70 4.37 4.59
C LEU A 98 -0.09 5.61 3.94
N GLU A 99 -0.57 6.01 2.75
CA GLU A 99 -0.04 7.19 2.06
C GLU A 99 -0.09 8.46 2.94
N GLN A 100 -1.15 8.60 3.75
CA GLN A 100 -1.36 9.73 4.65
C GLN A 100 -0.33 9.82 5.79
N GLN A 101 0.35 8.71 6.10
CA GLN A 101 1.38 8.65 7.14
C GLN A 101 2.77 9.01 6.59
N VAL A 102 2.93 8.99 5.26
CA VAL A 102 4.19 9.31 4.60
C VAL A 102 4.35 10.83 4.50
N LYS A 103 5.29 11.40 5.26
CA LYS A 103 5.49 12.87 5.32
C LYS A 103 6.06 13.42 4.01
N GLU A 104 5.27 14.23 3.32
CA GLU A 104 5.57 14.81 2.00
C GLU A 104 6.48 16.05 2.05
N LYS A 105 7.71 15.90 2.57
CA LYS A 105 8.57 17.07 2.84
C LYS A 105 9.16 17.77 1.61
N LEU A 106 9.15 17.15 0.43
CA LEU A 106 9.90 17.63 -0.75
C LEU A 106 9.09 17.76 -2.03
N ILE A 107 7.83 17.31 -2.04
CA ILE A 107 7.02 17.27 -3.24
C ILE A 107 6.16 18.54 -3.30
N LYS A 108 6.44 19.43 -4.25
CA LYS A 108 5.70 20.67 -4.44
C LYS A 108 4.31 20.45 -5.07
N LYS A 109 4.13 19.35 -5.80
CA LYS A 109 2.87 18.97 -6.45
C LYS A 109 2.69 17.46 -6.35
N GLU A 110 1.67 17.06 -5.63
CA GLU A 110 1.30 15.66 -5.46
C GLU A 110 0.67 15.13 -6.74
N ASN A 111 1.02 13.90 -7.11
CA ASN A 111 0.39 13.17 -8.21
C ASN A 111 -0.54 12.12 -7.61
N ILE A 112 -1.78 12.53 -7.36
CA ILE A 112 -2.83 11.71 -6.76
C ILE A 112 -3.91 11.42 -7.80
N GLN A 113 -4.20 10.14 -8.01
CA GLN A 113 -5.37 9.70 -8.74
C GLN A 113 -6.48 9.36 -7.76
N GLN A 114 -7.63 10.02 -7.92
CA GLN A 114 -8.84 9.73 -7.16
C GLN A 114 -9.47 8.42 -7.64
N GLY A 115 -9.94 7.59 -6.70
CA GLY A 115 -10.50 6.29 -7.05
C GLY A 115 -10.88 5.44 -5.84
N VAL A 116 -10.98 4.14 -6.09
CA VAL A 116 -11.38 3.11 -5.12
C VAL A 116 -10.18 2.30 -4.66
N GLY A 117 -10.19 1.92 -3.38
CA GLY A 117 -9.16 1.11 -2.73
C GLY A 117 -8.31 1.93 -1.76
N GLY A 118 -7.72 1.23 -0.79
CA GLY A 118 -6.80 1.82 0.17
C GLY A 118 -5.43 2.05 -0.46
N ALA A 119 -5.06 3.31 -0.65
CA ALA A 119 -3.77 3.65 -1.21
C ALA A 119 -2.64 3.54 -0.18
N LEU A 120 -1.58 2.85 -0.57
CA LEU A 120 -0.50 2.38 0.29
C LEU A 120 0.86 2.59 -0.39
N VAL A 121 1.90 2.69 0.43
CA VAL A 121 3.29 2.53 0.02
C VAL A 121 3.77 1.15 0.47
N GLY A 122 4.04 0.27 -0.50
CA GLY A 122 4.70 -1.00 -0.24
C GLY A 122 6.21 -0.81 -0.17
N VAL A 123 6.86 -1.38 0.83
CA VAL A 123 8.32 -1.29 1.02
C VAL A 123 8.95 -2.68 0.93
N ARG A 124 9.84 -2.88 -0.04
CA ARG A 124 10.59 -4.13 -0.24
C ARG A 124 11.99 -3.98 0.34
N ILE A 125 12.33 -4.82 1.32
CA ILE A 125 13.67 -4.89 1.90
C ILE A 125 14.46 -5.98 1.16
N LEU A 126 15.66 -5.64 0.70
CA LEU A 126 16.56 -6.57 0.01
C LEU A 126 17.61 -7.07 1.00
N ASN A 127 17.69 -8.39 1.16
CA ASN A 127 18.68 -9.06 2.00
C ASN A 127 19.33 -10.21 1.20
N PRO A 128 20.62 -10.12 0.84
CA PRO A 128 21.55 -9.02 1.13
C PRO A 128 21.18 -7.73 0.37
N PRO A 129 21.60 -6.54 0.86
CA PRO A 129 21.37 -5.28 0.16
C PRO A 129 22.02 -5.29 -1.23
N GLU A 130 21.24 -5.00 -2.27
CA GLU A 130 21.76 -4.86 -3.62
C GLU A 130 22.47 -3.51 -3.80
N LYS A 131 23.41 -3.44 -4.74
CA LYS A 131 24.12 -2.20 -5.08
C LYS A 131 23.08 -1.16 -5.55
N PHE A 132 23.13 0.05 -4.99
CA PHE A 132 22.17 1.15 -5.25
C PHE A 132 20.74 0.94 -4.72
N ALA A 133 20.49 -0.10 -3.91
CA ALA A 133 19.25 -0.18 -3.17
C ALA A 133 19.22 0.90 -2.06
N PRO A 134 18.11 1.63 -1.90
CA PRO A 134 17.96 2.53 -0.76
C PRO A 134 18.12 1.75 0.56
N PRO A 135 18.79 2.32 1.59
CA PRO A 135 18.96 1.66 2.88
C PRO A 135 17.63 1.32 3.59
N ARG A 136 16.55 1.99 3.19
CA ARG A 136 15.19 1.76 3.71
C ARG A 136 14.33 0.85 2.83
N GLY A 137 14.92 0.23 1.81
CA GLY A 137 14.20 -0.61 0.86
C GLY A 137 13.63 0.15 -0.34
N ILE A 138 13.22 -0.62 -1.35
CA ILE A 138 12.62 -0.14 -2.59
C ILE A 138 11.12 0.04 -2.35
N THR A 139 10.59 1.24 -2.62
CA THR A 139 9.17 1.53 -2.46
C THR A 139 8.39 1.44 -3.77
N ALA A 140 7.10 1.17 -3.66
CA ALA A 140 6.17 1.27 -4.78
C ALA A 140 4.78 1.67 -4.30
N ALA A 141 4.02 2.31 -5.19
CA ALA A 141 2.61 2.59 -4.97
C ALA A 141 1.79 1.30 -5.09
N VAL A 142 0.92 1.07 -4.10
CA VAL A 142 0.06 -0.10 -4.01
C VAL A 142 -1.35 0.38 -3.68
N THR A 143 -2.36 -0.24 -4.30
CA THR A 143 -3.76 0.00 -3.92
C THR A 143 -4.38 -1.29 -3.43
N ALA A 144 -4.79 -1.35 -2.17
CA ALA A 144 -5.52 -2.47 -1.62
C ALA A 144 -7.00 -2.39 -2.01
N THR A 145 -7.55 -3.46 -2.59
CA THR A 145 -9.00 -3.58 -2.87
C THR A 145 -9.56 -4.84 -2.24
N LEU A 146 -10.82 -4.78 -1.82
CA LEU A 146 -11.58 -5.92 -1.32
C LEU A 146 -12.74 -6.22 -2.27
N ASP A 147 -12.81 -7.46 -2.74
CA ASP A 147 -13.94 -7.99 -3.51
C ASP A 147 -14.71 -9.01 -2.67
N PHE A 148 -16.02 -8.84 -2.57
CA PHE A 148 -16.89 -9.68 -1.75
C PHE A 148 -17.77 -10.60 -2.61
N HIS A 149 -17.75 -11.88 -2.27
CA HIS A 149 -18.68 -12.89 -2.78
C HIS A 149 -19.41 -13.50 -1.57
N GLY A 150 -20.48 -12.84 -1.14
CA GLY A 150 -21.16 -13.19 0.11
C GLY A 150 -20.26 -12.97 1.31
N LYS A 151 -19.84 -14.06 1.97
CA LYS A 151 -18.93 -14.03 3.12
C LYS A 151 -17.45 -14.19 2.74
N ASP A 152 -17.18 -14.56 1.49
CA ASP A 152 -15.83 -14.68 0.99
C ASP A 152 -15.31 -13.30 0.58
N ALA A 153 -14.18 -12.89 1.15
CA ALA A 153 -13.51 -11.64 0.85
C ALA A 153 -12.15 -11.93 0.20
N THR A 154 -11.87 -11.29 -0.93
CA THR A 154 -10.57 -11.38 -1.59
C THR A 154 -9.87 -10.01 -1.49
N LEU A 155 -8.73 -9.97 -0.81
CA LEU A 155 -7.86 -8.80 -0.72
C LEU A 155 -6.83 -8.82 -1.84
N ALA A 156 -6.82 -7.81 -2.70
CA ALA A 156 -5.88 -7.69 -3.80
C ALA A 156 -4.95 -6.49 -3.61
N LEU A 157 -3.66 -6.70 -3.84
CA LEU A 157 -2.64 -5.65 -3.85
C LEU A 157 -2.42 -5.16 -5.28
N ARG A 158 -3.24 -4.22 -5.73
CA ARG A 158 -3.25 -3.75 -7.12
C ARG A 158 -2.00 -2.94 -7.46
N ARG A 159 -1.60 -2.97 -8.73
CA ARG A 159 -0.47 -2.24 -9.33
C ARG A 159 -0.97 -1.05 -10.16
N PRO A 160 -1.32 0.09 -9.54
CA PRO A 160 -1.87 1.24 -10.28
C PRO A 160 -0.93 1.80 -11.36
N ALA A 161 0.38 1.56 -11.27
CA ALA A 161 1.35 1.95 -12.30
C ALA A 161 1.28 1.08 -13.58
N LYS A 162 0.77 -0.15 -13.49
CA LYS A 162 0.58 -1.07 -14.63
C LYS A 162 -0.85 -1.06 -15.14
N GLN A 163 -1.83 -1.05 -14.22
CA GLN A 163 -3.24 -0.98 -14.54
C GLN A 163 -3.93 0.02 -13.59
N PRO A 164 -4.35 1.21 -14.06
CA PRO A 164 -4.88 2.27 -13.21
C PRO A 164 -6.34 2.03 -12.78
N THR A 165 -6.96 0.95 -13.24
CA THR A 165 -8.35 0.57 -12.95
C THR A 165 -8.41 -0.89 -12.49
N ALA A 166 -9.37 -1.25 -11.65
CA ALA A 166 -9.67 -2.64 -11.31
C ALA A 166 -11.18 -2.88 -11.27
N ALA A 167 -11.57 -4.14 -11.43
CA ALA A 167 -12.92 -4.55 -11.06
C ALA A 167 -13.02 -4.52 -9.53
N VAL A 168 -14.01 -3.80 -9.01
CA VAL A 168 -14.41 -3.82 -7.61
C VAL A 168 -15.92 -3.98 -7.59
N GLU A 169 -16.45 -4.96 -6.85
CA GLU A 169 -17.91 -5.27 -6.84
C GLU A 169 -18.47 -5.45 -8.27
N GLY A 170 -17.73 -6.16 -9.12
CA GLY A 170 -18.12 -6.44 -10.51
C GLY A 170 -18.11 -5.23 -11.46
N LYS A 171 -17.69 -4.03 -11.01
CA LYS A 171 -17.59 -2.83 -11.85
C LYS A 171 -16.15 -2.38 -11.99
N VAL A 172 -15.73 -2.03 -13.21
CA VAL A 172 -14.41 -1.44 -13.45
C VAL A 172 -14.39 -0.01 -12.93
N ARG A 173 -13.49 0.28 -11.99
CA ARG A 173 -13.35 1.58 -11.35
C ARG A 173 -11.88 2.03 -11.34
N PRO A 174 -11.61 3.35 -11.39
CA PRO A 174 -10.26 3.85 -11.19
C PRO A 174 -9.77 3.52 -9.79
N LEU A 175 -8.50 3.18 -9.67
CA LEU A 175 -7.85 2.92 -8.39
C LEU A 175 -7.44 4.23 -7.72
N ALA A 176 -7.62 4.32 -6.40
CA ALA A 176 -7.01 5.40 -5.62
C ALA A 176 -5.51 5.14 -5.48
N VAL A 177 -4.70 6.16 -5.76
CA VAL A 177 -3.25 6.07 -5.61
C VAL A 177 -2.62 7.45 -5.47
N ASN A 178 -1.70 7.60 -4.52
CA ASN A 178 -0.71 8.67 -4.49
C ASN A 178 0.62 8.16 -5.07
N TYR A 179 0.93 8.55 -6.31
CA TYR A 179 2.20 8.20 -6.98
C TYR A 179 3.40 8.95 -6.39
N SER A 180 3.15 10.02 -5.65
CA SER A 180 4.16 10.83 -4.98
C SER A 180 4.59 10.22 -3.63
N ALA A 181 3.71 9.49 -2.95
CA ALA A 181 3.98 8.91 -1.63
C ALA A 181 5.21 7.97 -1.57
N PRO A 182 5.42 7.02 -2.52
CA PRO A 182 6.63 6.17 -2.50
C PRO A 182 7.94 6.97 -2.59
N ILE A 183 7.92 8.12 -3.27
CA ILE A 183 9.08 9.01 -3.38
C ILE A 183 9.27 9.77 -2.07
N SER A 184 8.19 10.31 -1.50
CA SER A 184 8.17 11.00 -0.20
C SER A 184 8.62 10.12 0.97
N TYR A 185 8.55 8.79 0.82
CA TYR A 185 9.05 7.84 1.81
C TYR A 185 10.53 8.04 2.14
N TYR A 186 11.33 8.43 1.14
CA TYR A 186 12.74 8.71 1.35
C TYR A 186 12.93 10.08 2.02
N LYS A 187 13.26 10.05 3.32
CA LYS A 187 13.64 11.28 4.04
C LYS A 187 14.92 11.85 3.41
N PRO A 188 14.98 13.15 3.07
CA PRO A 188 16.24 13.75 2.65
C PRO A 188 17.30 13.59 3.73
N PRO A 189 18.58 13.38 3.34
CA PRO A 189 19.66 13.55 4.29
C PRO A 189 19.63 14.98 4.82
N SER A 190 19.84 15.15 6.13
CA SER A 190 19.74 16.44 6.83
C SER A 190 20.65 17.54 6.25
N ASN A 191 21.69 17.16 5.49
CA ASN A 191 22.73 18.05 4.99
C ASN A 191 22.99 17.87 3.47
N LEU A 192 21.97 18.01 2.61
CA LEU A 192 22.12 18.02 1.15
C LEU A 192 23.18 19.04 0.68
N THR A 193 23.18 20.23 1.27
CA THR A 193 24.11 21.32 0.95
C THR A 193 25.56 20.99 1.32
N LEU A 194 25.77 20.31 2.46
CA LEU A 194 27.10 19.97 2.95
C LEU A 194 27.70 18.77 2.20
N ARG A 195 26.89 17.79 1.80
CA ARG A 195 27.34 16.67 0.95
C ARG A 195 27.61 17.08 -0.50
N GLY A 196 26.90 18.08 -1.02
CA GLY A 196 27.20 18.67 -2.33
C GLY A 196 28.56 19.39 -2.39
N LEU A 197 29.00 19.99 -1.28
CA LEU A 197 30.29 20.69 -1.18
C LEU A 197 31.48 19.75 -0.97
N VAL A 198 31.33 18.72 -0.13
CA VAL A 198 32.33 17.62 -0.02
C VAL A 198 32.41 16.85 -1.35
N GLY A 199 31.34 16.97 -2.15
CA GLY A 199 31.13 16.57 -3.56
C GLY A 199 32.35 16.44 -4.44
N GLY A 200 33.07 17.55 -4.52
CA GLY A 200 34.06 17.79 -5.54
C GLY A 200 35.42 17.16 -5.29
N PHE A 201 35.67 16.60 -4.09
CA PHE A 201 37.04 16.33 -3.64
C PHE A 201 37.41 14.84 -3.45
N GLU A 202 36.46 13.89 -3.42
CA GLU A 202 36.75 12.46 -3.23
C GLU A 202 36.06 11.53 -4.25
N ALA A 203 36.32 11.69 -5.55
CA ALA A 203 35.62 11.00 -6.65
C ALA A 203 35.45 9.46 -6.55
N THR A 204 36.20 8.76 -5.71
CA THR A 204 36.22 7.28 -5.63
C THR A 204 35.27 6.66 -4.59
N ARG A 205 34.67 7.43 -3.67
CA ARG A 205 33.68 6.93 -2.69
C ARG A 205 32.24 7.44 -2.92
N TYR A 206 32.00 8.13 -4.04
CA TYR A 206 30.84 9.01 -4.26
C TYR A 206 29.47 8.35 -4.45
N LEU A 207 29.39 7.07 -4.82
CA LEU A 207 28.14 6.53 -5.34
C LEU A 207 27.09 6.19 -4.25
N ALA A 208 27.51 5.89 -3.02
CA ALA A 208 26.58 5.53 -1.95
C ALA A 208 26.00 6.75 -1.19
N GLY A 209 26.67 7.91 -1.28
CA GLY A 209 26.36 9.10 -0.48
C GLY A 209 25.38 10.11 -1.10
N ILE A 210 25.23 10.07 -2.43
CA ILE A 210 24.44 11.02 -3.24
C ILE A 210 22.96 10.65 -3.40
N GLY A 211 22.52 9.53 -2.84
CA GLY A 211 21.10 9.18 -2.87
C GLY A 211 20.54 8.80 -4.24
N LEU A 212 21.42 8.43 -5.19
CA LEU A 212 21.02 7.76 -6.42
C LEU A 212 20.57 6.34 -6.06
N TYR A 213 19.27 6.21 -5.87
CA TYR A 213 18.62 4.94 -5.60
C TYR A 213 17.59 4.64 -6.68
N PHE A 214 17.37 3.36 -6.98
CA PHE A 214 16.23 2.97 -7.80
C PHE A 214 14.93 3.34 -7.07
N LEU A 215 14.21 4.32 -7.61
CA LEU A 215 12.92 4.81 -7.08
C LEU A 215 11.74 3.91 -7.47
N GLN A 216 11.96 2.96 -8.36
CA GLN A 216 10.98 1.96 -8.79
C GLN A 216 11.67 0.59 -8.85
N PRO A 217 10.98 -0.50 -8.50
CA PRO A 217 11.50 -1.83 -8.73
C PRO A 217 11.78 -2.03 -10.22
N TYR A 218 12.92 -2.68 -10.52
CA TYR A 218 13.32 -3.01 -11.88
C TYR A 218 12.22 -3.82 -12.58
N ASP A 219 11.85 -3.39 -13.78
CA ASP A 219 10.83 -4.00 -14.64
C ASP A 219 11.54 -4.49 -15.90
N PRO A 220 11.75 -5.81 -16.08
CA PRO A 220 12.56 -6.33 -17.18
C PRO A 220 11.96 -6.03 -18.56
N ASP A 221 10.66 -5.74 -18.65
CA ASP A 221 9.95 -5.37 -19.88
C ASP A 221 10.08 -3.87 -20.21
N ARG A 222 10.88 -3.13 -19.44
CA ARG A 222 10.99 -1.67 -19.51
C ARG A 222 12.42 -1.25 -19.87
N ILE A 223 12.95 -1.78 -20.97
CA ILE A 223 14.16 -1.29 -21.65
C ILE A 223 13.88 -1.22 -23.17
N PRO A 224 14.39 -0.21 -23.91
CA PRO A 224 13.94 0.18 -25.26
C PRO A 224 14.09 -0.87 -26.36
#